data_AF-A0A7S0EKR6-F1
#
_entry.id   AF-A0A7S0EKR6-F1
#
_cell.length_a   1.000
_cell.length_b   1.000
_cell.length_c   1.000
_cell.angle_alpha   90.00
_cell.angle_beta   90.00
_cell.angle_gamma   90.00
#
_symmetry.space_group_name_H-M   'P 1'
#
loop_
_entity.id
_entity.type
_entity.pdbx_description
1 polymer ?
#
loop_
_entity_poly.entity_id
_entity_poly.type
_entity_poly.pdbx_seq_one_letter_code
_entity_poly.pdbx_strand_id
1 'polypeptide(L)'
;QVTSLVGPDAPAEWSELLQPAALLATLPGVACGLAMLLALSRYDHFLLLPGMLLAIPLAFFLVALAAGYDLDQLRDAGWIAPPQPAAPPLEAFRFFRLELVRWELLPS
;
A
#
# COMPACT_ATOMS: atom_id res chain seq x y z
N GLN A 1 26.34 -8.15 -2.49
CA GLN A 1 25.66 -6.85 -2.68
C GLN A 1 24.21 -6.83 -2.15
N VAL A 2 23.72 -7.88 -1.46
CA VAL A 2 22.38 -7.89 -0.84
C VAL A 2 22.37 -7.24 0.55
N THR A 3 23.52 -7.20 1.22
CA THR A 3 23.69 -6.64 2.57
C THR A 3 23.73 -5.12 2.66
N SER A 4 23.77 -4.39 1.53
CA SER A 4 23.69 -2.92 1.53
C SER A 4 22.25 -2.40 1.49
N LEU A 5 21.26 -3.27 1.25
CA LEU A 5 19.83 -2.92 1.25
C LEU A 5 19.19 -3.08 2.63
N VAL A 6 19.81 -3.87 3.49
CA VAL A 6 19.38 -4.11 4.86
C VAL A 6 20.13 -3.09 5.72
N GLY A 7 19.43 -2.06 6.18
CA GLY A 7 20.00 -1.05 7.08
C GLY A 7 20.57 -1.70 8.35
N PRO A 8 21.54 -1.06 9.03
CA PRO A 8 22.16 -1.60 10.23
C PRO A 8 21.15 -1.94 11.35
N ASP A 9 19.98 -1.30 11.31
CA ASP A 9 18.92 -1.42 12.32
C ASP A 9 17.82 -2.43 11.93
N ALA A 10 17.90 -3.01 10.74
CA ALA A 10 16.90 -3.95 10.24
C ALA A 10 16.53 -5.07 11.22
N PRO A 11 17.46 -5.79 11.90
CA PRO A 11 17.07 -6.86 12.84
C PRO A 11 16.20 -6.36 14.00
N ALA A 12 16.38 -5.09 14.42
CA ALA A 12 15.51 -4.47 15.42
C ALA A 12 14.13 -4.14 14.81
N GLU A 13 14.08 -3.59 13.60
CA GLU A 13 12.82 -3.29 12.88
C GLU A 13 11.98 -4.56 12.64
N TRP A 14 12.61 -5.67 12.26
CA TRP A 14 11.92 -6.96 12.11
C TRP A 14 11.28 -7.44 13.41
N SER A 15 11.91 -7.13 14.55
CA SER A 15 11.39 -7.48 15.87
C SER A 15 10.23 -6.57 16.30
N GLU A 16 10.21 -5.31 15.84
CA GLU A 16 9.09 -4.41 16.06
C GLU A 16 7.83 -4.88 15.31
N LEU A 17 7.98 -5.54 14.16
CA LEU A 17 6.84 -6.15 13.46
C LEU A 17 6.18 -7.30 14.25
N LEU A 18 6.91 -7.94 15.17
CA LEU A 18 6.35 -8.96 16.08
C LEU A 18 5.69 -8.36 17.32
N GLN A 19 5.63 -7.04 17.47
CA GLN A 19 4.89 -6.43 18.56
C GLN A 19 3.38 -6.72 18.41
N PRO A 20 2.66 -6.98 19.50
CA PRO A 20 1.25 -7.34 19.46
C PRO A 20 0.38 -6.26 18.79
N ALA A 21 0.77 -4.98 18.90
CA ALA A 21 0.11 -3.88 18.20
C ALA A 21 0.27 -3.98 16.67
N ALA A 22 1.48 -4.31 16.18
CA ALA A 22 1.76 -4.50 14.76
C ALA A 22 1.05 -5.76 14.20
N LEU A 23 0.96 -6.83 14.99
CA LEU A 23 0.19 -8.02 14.64
C LEU A 23 -1.31 -7.72 14.48
N LEU A 24 -1.89 -6.90 15.35
CA LEU A 24 -3.28 -6.46 15.21
C LEU A 24 -3.48 -5.58 13.96
N ALA A 25 -2.51 -4.71 13.66
CA ALA A 25 -2.54 -3.86 12.46
C ALA A 25 -2.42 -4.67 11.16
N THR A 26 -1.72 -5.81 11.17
CA THR A 26 -1.52 -6.65 9.98
C THR A 26 -2.68 -7.61 9.70
N LEU A 27 -3.51 -7.95 10.70
CA LEU A 27 -4.65 -8.86 10.55
C LEU A 27 -5.60 -8.51 9.38
N PRO A 28 -6.10 -7.26 9.23
CA PRO A 28 -6.98 -6.92 8.11
C PRO A 28 -6.25 -6.95 6.76
N GLY A 29 -4.94 -6.68 6.74
CA GLY A 29 -4.11 -6.84 5.54
C GLY A 29 -4.03 -8.30 5.09
N VAL A 30 -3.79 -9.22 6.04
CA VAL A 30 -3.77 -10.67 5.78
C VAL A 30 -5.17 -11.16 5.37
N ALA A 31 -6.23 -10.71 6.05
CA ALA A 31 -7.60 -11.05 5.69
C ALA A 31 -7.96 -10.57 4.28
N CYS A 32 -7.57 -9.33 3.91
CA CYS A 32 -7.74 -8.82 2.54
C CYS A 32 -6.94 -9.64 1.52
N GLY A 33 -5.68 -9.97 1.82
CA GLY A 33 -4.85 -10.79 0.94
C GLY A 33 -5.45 -12.18 0.70
N LEU A 34 -6.01 -12.79 1.75
CA LEU A 34 -6.69 -14.07 1.64
C LEU A 34 -7.99 -13.96 0.84
N ALA A 35 -8.79 -12.92 1.09
CA ALA A 35 -10.00 -12.65 0.31
C ALA A 35 -9.67 -12.41 -1.17
N MET A 36 -8.58 -11.71 -1.47
CA MET A 36 -8.07 -11.49 -2.82
C MET A 36 -7.67 -12.80 -3.48
N LEU A 37 -6.90 -13.65 -2.79
CA LEU A 37 -6.50 -14.95 -3.31
C LEU A 37 -7.70 -15.87 -3.60
N LEU A 38 -8.70 -15.86 -2.72
CA LEU A 38 -9.94 -16.61 -2.91
C LEU A 38 -10.76 -16.08 -4.09
N ALA A 39 -10.87 -14.76 -4.23
CA ALA A 39 -11.58 -14.15 -5.36
C ALA A 39 -10.87 -14.43 -6.69
N LEU A 40 -9.54 -14.36 -6.71
CA LEU A 40 -8.75 -14.61 -7.92
C LEU A 40 -8.75 -16.09 -8.32
N SER A 41 -8.88 -17.01 -7.37
CA SER A 41 -9.04 -18.45 -7.67
C SER A 41 -10.47 -18.82 -8.10
N ARG A 42 -11.47 -18.01 -7.73
CA ARG A 42 -12.89 -18.27 -8.00
C ARG A 42 -13.38 -17.65 -9.31
N TYR A 43 -12.80 -16.54 -9.74
CA TYR A 43 -13.28 -15.73 -10.86
C TYR A 43 -12.14 -15.42 -11.83
N ASP A 44 -12.41 -15.56 -13.14
CA ASP A 44 -11.46 -15.26 -14.22
C ASP A 44 -11.96 -14.02 -14.98
N HIS A 45 -12.09 -12.91 -14.25
CA HIS A 45 -12.60 -11.63 -14.78
C HIS A 45 -11.49 -10.59 -14.87
N PHE A 46 -11.35 -9.99 -16.06
CA PHE A 46 -10.36 -8.95 -16.35
C PHE A 46 -10.37 -7.76 -15.36
N LEU A 47 -11.52 -7.47 -14.73
CA LEU A 47 -11.66 -6.37 -13.77
C LEU A 47 -11.35 -6.74 -12.31
N LEU A 48 -10.98 -7.99 -12.00
CA LEU A 48 -10.69 -8.40 -10.61
C LEU A 48 -9.54 -7.61 -9.99
N LEU A 49 -8.45 -7.42 -10.74
CA LEU A 49 -7.29 -6.68 -10.26
C LEU A 49 -7.60 -5.21 -9.94
N PRO A 50 -8.13 -4.40 -10.87
CA PRO A 50 -8.51 -3.02 -10.56
C PRO A 50 -9.66 -2.94 -9.54
N GLY A 51 -10.58 -3.90 -9.57
CA GLY A 51 -11.68 -3.98 -8.60
C GLY A 51 -11.18 -4.23 -7.18
N MET A 52 -10.22 -5.14 -6.99
CA MET A 52 -9.57 -5.41 -5.70
C MET A 52 -8.82 -4.18 -5.17
N LEU A 53 -8.10 -3.48 -6.05
CA LEU A 53 -7.36 -2.27 -5.70
C LEU A 53 -8.28 -1.18 -5.12
N LEU A 54 -9.52 -1.09 -5.60
CA LEU A 54 -10.56 -0.19 -5.08
C LEU A 54 -11.31 -0.76 -3.88
N ALA A 55 -11.64 -2.06 -3.91
CA ALA A 55 -12.46 -2.70 -2.91
C ALA A 55 -11.76 -2.78 -1.55
N ILE A 56 -10.45 -3.03 -1.52
CA ILE A 56 -9.66 -3.13 -0.29
C ILE A 56 -9.69 -1.82 0.52
N PRO A 57 -9.27 -0.66 -0.02
CA PRO A 57 -9.35 0.60 0.71
C PRO A 57 -10.79 0.99 1.03
N LEU A 58 -11.73 0.75 0.11
CA LEU A 58 -13.15 1.03 0.37
C LEU A 58 -13.68 0.24 1.57
N ALA A 59 -13.41 -1.06 1.63
CA ALA A 59 -13.81 -1.91 2.75
C ALA A 59 -13.17 -1.45 4.06
N PHE A 60 -11.88 -1.10 4.05
CA PHE A 60 -11.19 -0.54 5.22
C PHE A 60 -11.91 0.71 5.76
N PHE A 61 -12.16 1.70 4.90
CA PHE A 61 -12.83 2.93 5.31
C PHE A 61 -14.28 2.71 5.75
N LEU A 62 -15.01 1.79 5.12
CA LEU A 62 -16.37 1.44 5.54
C LEU A 62 -16.40 0.80 6.94
N VAL A 63 -15.45 -0.09 7.25
CA VAL A 63 -15.33 -0.69 8.58
C VAL A 63 -14.93 0.37 9.62
N ALA A 64 -13.99 1.24 9.29
CA ALA A 64 -13.59 2.34 10.17
C ALA A 64 -14.75 3.30 10.47
N LEU A 65 -15.53 3.65 9.43
CA LEU A 65 -16.71 4.49 9.55
C LEU A 65 -17.80 3.82 10.40
N ALA A 66 -18.07 2.52 10.18
CA ALA A 66 -19.04 1.76 10.95
C ALA A 66 -18.65 1.61 12.44
N ALA A 67 -17.34 1.56 12.72
CA ALA A 67 -16.79 1.55 14.07
C ALA A 67 -16.76 2.94 14.73
N GLY A 68 -17.08 4.02 13.98
CA GLY A 68 -17.10 5.39 14.49
C GLY A 68 -15.71 6.00 14.70
N TYR A 69 -14.67 5.43 14.10
CA TYR A 69 -13.32 5.99 14.18
C TYR A 69 -13.18 7.20 13.26
N ASP A 70 -12.59 8.26 13.79
CA ASP A 70 -12.17 9.41 13.00
C ASP A 70 -10.81 9.14 12.31
N LEU A 71 -10.53 9.84 11.22
CA LEU A 71 -9.26 9.76 10.49
C LEU A 71 -8.05 10.07 11.39
N ASP A 72 -8.20 11.00 12.34
CA ASP A 72 -7.14 11.34 13.29
C ASP A 72 -6.87 10.18 14.28
N GLN A 73 -7.91 9.50 14.74
CA GLN A 73 -7.75 8.32 15.61
C GLN A 73 -7.08 7.16 14.87
N LEU A 74 -7.38 6.99 13.57
CA LEU A 74 -6.71 6.00 12.73
C LEU A 74 -5.24 6.34 12.50
N ARG A 75 -4.89 7.63 12.39
CA ARG A 75 -3.49 8.09 12.30
C ARG A 75 -2.74 7.83 13.61
N ASP A 76 -3.33 8.20 14.74
CA ASP A 76 -2.73 8.00 16.06
C ASP A 76 -2.48 6.52 16.36
N ALA A 77 -3.40 5.65 15.91
CA ALA A 77 -3.25 4.20 16.02
C ALA A 77 -2.33 3.58 14.94
N GLY A 78 -1.71 4.38 14.07
CA GLY A 78 -0.73 3.94 13.07
C GLY A 78 -1.33 3.25 11.84
N TRP A 79 -2.64 3.34 11.62
CA TRP A 79 -3.32 2.77 10.45
C TRP A 79 -3.17 3.62 9.19
N ILE A 80 -3.03 4.94 9.35
CA ILE A 80 -2.92 5.91 8.25
C ILE A 80 -1.66 6.75 8.47
N ALA A 81 -0.89 6.97 7.41
CA ALA A 81 0.27 7.83 7.48
C ALA A 81 -0.09 9.25 7.96
N PRO A 82 0.80 9.91 8.73
CA PRO A 82 0.58 11.29 9.13
C PRO A 82 0.48 12.19 7.89
N PRO A 83 -0.28 13.30 7.98
CA PRO A 83 -0.46 14.20 6.84
C PRO A 83 0.89 14.76 6.38
N GLN A 84 1.30 14.39 5.17
CA GLN A 84 2.41 15.03 4.48
C GLN A 84 1.91 16.29 3.75
N PRO A 85 2.76 17.33 3.63
CA PRO A 85 2.44 18.47 2.81
C PRO A 85 2.13 18.01 1.39
N ALA A 86 0.98 18.43 0.86
CA ALA A 86 0.56 18.06 -0.48
C ALA A 86 1.60 18.58 -1.49
N ALA A 87 2.23 17.65 -2.21
CA ALA A 87 3.08 18.03 -3.32
C ALA A 87 2.20 18.69 -4.40
N PRO A 88 2.66 19.79 -5.03
CA PRO A 88 1.94 20.39 -6.15
C PRO A 88 1.72 19.34 -7.26
N PRO A 89 0.55 19.31 -7.91
CA PRO A 89 0.21 18.28 -8.90
C PRO A 89 1.18 18.23 -10.08
N LEU A 90 1.86 19.34 -10.37
CA LEU A 90 2.89 19.44 -11.40
C LEU A 90 4.22 18.76 -11.01
N GLU A 91 4.46 18.53 -9.72
CA GLU A 91 5.68 17.86 -9.24
C GLU A 91 5.68 16.36 -9.56
N ALA A 92 4.50 15.75 -9.71
CA ALA A 92 4.37 14.39 -10.22
C ALA A 92 5.03 14.22 -11.62
N PHE A 93 5.00 15.27 -12.45
CA PHE A 93 5.66 15.25 -13.76
C PHE A 93 7.19 15.27 -13.68
N ARG A 94 7.78 15.66 -12.55
CA ARG A 94 9.25 15.56 -12.36
C ARG A 94 9.72 14.11 -12.27
N PHE A 95 8.85 13.12 -12.04
CA PHE A 95 9.24 11.71 -12.07
C PHE A 95 9.31 11.14 -13.50
N PHE A 96 8.71 11.81 -14.49
CA PHE A 96 8.81 11.43 -15.90
C PHE A 96 10.14 11.91 -16.49
N ARG A 97 11.15 11.03 -16.49
CA ARG A 97 12.46 11.28 -17.11
C ARG A 97 12.39 10.95 -18.61
N LEU A 98 11.84 11.88 -19.39
CA LEU A 98 11.77 11.76 -20.85
C LEU A 98 13.17 11.73 -21.52
N GLU A 99 14.20 12.18 -20.82
CA GLU A 99 15.61 12.09 -21.24
C GLU A 99 16.12 10.64 -21.36
N LEU A 100 15.52 9.69 -20.65
CA LEU A 100 15.85 8.27 -20.76
C LEU A 100 15.09 7.55 -21.90
N VAL A 101 14.21 8.27 -22.61
CA VAL A 101 13.46 7.68 -23.72
C VAL A 101 14.38 7.52 -24.92
N ARG A 102 14.75 6.27 -25.21
CA ARG A 102 15.50 5.91 -26.43
C ARG A 102 14.54 5.84 -27.62
N TRP A 103 14.34 6.99 -28.26
CA TRP A 103 13.52 7.15 -29.47
C TRP A 103 14.02 6.31 -30.66
N GLU A 104 15.28 5.87 -30.63
CA GLU A 104 15.94 5.04 -31.65
C GLU A 104 15.40 3.61 -31.77
N LEU A 105 14.54 3.17 -30.84
CA LEU A 105 13.94 1.82 -30.85
C LEU A 105 12.48 1.79 -31.32
N LEU A 106 11.91 2.93 -31.70
CA LEU A 106 10.55 2.98 -32.25
C LEU A 106 10.56 2.56 -33.73
N PRO A 107 9.90 1.45 -34.11
CA PRO A 107 9.74 1.12 -35.51
C PRO A 107 8.88 2.20 -36.20
N SER A 108 9.34 2.67 -37.36
CA SER A 108 8.66 3.63 -38.23
C SER A 108 7.38 3.06 -38.84
#